data_AF-A0A934DQX7-F1
#
_entry.id   AF-A0A934DQX7-F1
#
_cell.length_a   1.000
_cell.length_b   1.000
_cell.length_c   1.000
_cell.angle_alpha   90.00
_cell.angle_beta   90.00
_cell.angle_gamma   90.00
#
_symmetry.space_group_name_H-M   'P 1'
#
loop_
_entity.id
_entity.type
_entity.pdbx_description
1 polymer ?
#
loop_
_entity_poly.entity_id
_entity_poly.type
_entity_poly.pdbx_seq_one_letter_code
_entity_poly.pdbx_strand_id
1 'polypeptide(L)'
;MTDSSHNLNFSVGEPMLLVDERDREYLVVVPPPEGPPARLRGEAFASEILCQQQDGGVLVSPQRKRYLVLRPTLGQIVMNMPRQAQVIYPKDLALLLMWGDVAPGQRVVEIGCGHGALTMALLRALGPEGRLTTYDLRRDHLNRTRKNIAAYLGPEFLERWTPVVGDPSQEGVAEQGVDRLFSDVPEPWTMLEAAAACLHPGGIWAAYLPTVLQMAEQVKGLNGHPAFGLAQCFEALQRFWQVKPPSVRPKHSMSAHTGFLVMGRRRYKPALPPAQAAPLPQTEAGASAPPPETGPAPTGETA
;
A
#
# COMPACT_ATOMS: atom_id res chain seq x y z
N MET A 1 -25.11 -3.27 16.04
CA MET A 1 -24.32 -2.77 17.19
C MET A 1 -23.82 -3.99 17.94
N THR A 2 -22.71 -4.56 17.49
CA THR A 2 -22.03 -5.65 18.20
C THR A 2 -21.15 -5.02 19.26
N ASP A 3 -21.35 -5.45 20.50
CA ASP A 3 -20.58 -5.10 21.69
C ASP A 3 -19.09 -5.37 21.45
N SER A 4 -18.35 -4.36 20.99
CA SER A 4 -16.91 -4.42 20.83
C SER A 4 -16.27 -3.87 22.10
N SER A 5 -16.41 -4.59 23.21
CA SER A 5 -15.52 -4.40 24.35
C SER A 5 -14.10 -4.63 23.84
N HIS A 6 -13.29 -3.58 23.76
CA HIS A 6 -11.90 -3.70 23.36
C HIS A 6 -11.22 -4.64 24.37
N ASN A 7 -10.85 -5.86 23.93
CA ASN A 7 -10.15 -6.81 24.79
C ASN A 7 -8.79 -6.21 25.15
N LEU A 8 -8.63 -5.75 26.39
CA LEU A 8 -7.39 -5.12 26.83
C LEU A 8 -6.26 -6.14 26.98
N ASN A 9 -6.58 -7.40 27.25
CA ASN A 9 -5.59 -8.45 27.46
C ASN A 9 -5.05 -8.94 26.11
N PHE A 10 -3.78 -9.32 26.08
CA PHE A 10 -3.17 -9.96 24.93
C PHE A 10 -3.44 -11.47 24.94
N SER A 11 -3.60 -12.05 23.74
CA SER A 11 -3.68 -13.49 23.53
C SER A 11 -2.30 -14.07 23.18
N VAL A 12 -2.07 -15.35 23.50
CA VAL A 12 -0.88 -16.07 23.03
C VAL A 12 -0.83 -16.05 21.50
N GLY A 13 0.33 -15.74 20.94
CA GLY A 13 0.51 -15.60 19.49
C GLY A 13 0.16 -14.22 18.92
N GLU A 14 -0.44 -13.33 19.72
CA GLU A 14 -0.75 -11.97 19.30
C GLU A 14 0.54 -11.11 19.24
N PRO A 15 0.68 -10.19 18.27
CA PRO A 15 1.81 -9.27 18.26
C PRO A 15 1.65 -8.18 19.33
N MET A 16 2.73 -7.94 20.06
CA MET A 16 2.87 -6.92 21.10
C MET A 16 4.04 -6.00 20.77
N LEU A 17 3.82 -4.70 20.89
CA LEU A 17 4.86 -3.68 20.78
C LEU A 17 5.21 -3.15 22.17
N LEU A 18 6.49 -3.13 22.47
CA LEU A 18 7.02 -2.46 23.66
C LEU A 18 7.76 -1.20 23.20
N VAL A 19 7.40 -0.06 23.77
CA VAL A 19 8.03 1.23 23.45
C VAL A 19 8.70 1.77 24.71
N ASP A 20 10.01 2.00 24.66
CA ASP A 20 10.73 2.52 25.81
C ASP A 20 10.69 4.05 25.91
N GLU A 21 11.25 4.60 27.00
CA GLU A 21 11.31 6.04 27.26
C GLU A 21 12.11 6.87 26.22
N ARG A 22 12.84 6.19 25.31
CA ARG A 22 13.58 6.81 24.20
C ARG A 22 12.85 6.63 22.87
N ASP A 23 11.57 6.27 22.90
CA ASP A 23 10.74 6.01 21.74
C ASP A 23 11.28 4.86 20.86
N ARG A 24 12.05 3.92 21.44
CA ARG A 24 12.52 2.73 20.72
C ARG A 24 11.48 1.64 20.80
N GLU A 25 11.16 1.07 19.65
CA GLU A 25 10.14 0.05 19.48
C GLU A 25 10.74 -1.37 19.48
N TYR A 26 10.01 -2.30 20.08
CA TYR A 26 10.37 -3.72 20.15
C TYR A 26 9.13 -4.56 19.87
N LEU A 27 9.13 -5.27 18.73
CA LEU A 27 8.05 -6.17 18.36
C LEU A 27 8.31 -7.57 18.93
N VAL A 28 7.32 -8.11 19.62
CA VAL A 28 7.31 -9.45 20.22
C VAL A 28 6.02 -10.16 19.81
N VAL A 29 6.10 -11.46 19.61
CA VAL A 29 4.90 -12.32 19.55
C VAL A 29 4.69 -12.87 20.94
N VAL A 30 3.50 -12.67 21.52
CA VAL A 30 3.20 -13.05 22.91
C VAL A 30 3.44 -14.56 23.06
N PRO A 31 4.42 -14.95 23.90
CA PRO A 31 4.77 -16.36 24.08
C PRO A 31 3.68 -17.09 24.89
N PRO A 32 3.65 -18.43 24.90
CA PRO A 32 2.90 -19.18 25.90
C PRO A 32 3.42 -18.87 27.32
N PRO A 33 2.59 -18.87 28.38
CA PRO A 33 3.01 -18.50 29.74
C PRO A 33 4.21 -19.29 30.27
N GLU A 34 4.27 -20.58 29.97
CA GLU A 34 5.35 -21.50 30.38
C GLU A 34 6.50 -21.58 29.35
N GLY A 35 6.49 -20.73 28.33
CA GLY A 35 7.50 -20.68 27.29
C GLY A 35 8.85 -20.09 27.76
N PRO A 36 9.93 -20.28 26.99
CA PRO A 36 11.23 -19.70 27.30
C PRO A 36 11.16 -18.16 27.33
N PRO A 37 11.96 -17.48 28.17
CA PRO A 37 11.90 -16.03 28.29
C PRO A 37 12.27 -15.34 26.98
N ALA A 38 11.52 -14.29 26.64
CA ALA A 38 11.80 -13.45 25.49
C ALA A 38 13.00 -12.54 25.78
N ARG A 39 13.97 -12.47 24.86
CA ARG A 39 15.13 -11.59 25.01
C ARG A 39 14.96 -10.31 24.22
N LEU A 40 15.02 -9.18 24.92
CA LEU A 40 14.92 -7.84 24.34
C LEU A 40 16.13 -7.01 24.76
N ARG A 41 17.00 -6.68 23.81
CA ARG A 41 18.26 -5.92 24.04
C ARG A 41 19.10 -6.40 25.24
N GLY A 42 19.22 -7.72 25.39
CA GLY A 42 20.02 -8.32 26.46
C GLY A 42 19.29 -8.50 27.79
N GLU A 43 18.05 -8.00 27.91
CA GLU A 43 17.17 -8.29 29.04
C GLU A 43 16.29 -9.52 28.72
N ALA A 44 16.06 -10.37 29.71
CA ALA A 44 15.17 -11.51 29.61
C ALA A 44 13.85 -11.17 30.31
N PHE A 45 12.75 -11.29 29.58
CA PHE A 45 11.40 -11.11 30.06
C PHE A 45 10.75 -12.49 30.21
N ALA A 46 10.26 -12.79 31.42
CA ALA A 46 9.52 -14.04 31.65
C ALA A 46 8.24 -14.02 30.79
N SER A 47 7.94 -15.16 30.17
CA SER A 47 6.78 -15.30 29.27
C SER A 47 5.46 -15.02 29.99
N GLU A 48 5.32 -15.50 31.23
CA GLU A 48 4.18 -15.21 32.10
C GLU A 48 3.93 -13.70 32.26
N ILE A 49 4.99 -12.91 32.49
CA ILE A 49 4.87 -11.45 32.63
C ILE A 49 4.35 -10.83 31.34
N LEU A 50 4.83 -11.27 30.17
CA LEU A 50 4.36 -10.77 28.88
C LEU A 50 2.89 -11.11 28.62
N CYS A 51 2.44 -12.31 29.01
CA CYS A 51 1.05 -12.74 28.84
C CYS A 51 0.06 -11.93 29.70
N GLN A 52 0.51 -11.41 30.84
CA GLN A 52 -0.32 -10.65 31.78
C GLN A 52 -0.44 -9.16 31.41
N GLN A 53 0.23 -8.70 30.35
CA GLN A 53 0.16 -7.30 29.97
C GLN A 53 -1.19 -6.93 29.35
N GLN A 54 -1.48 -5.63 29.42
CA GLN A 54 -2.67 -5.03 28.84
C GLN A 54 -2.27 -3.93 27.85
N ASP A 55 -3.06 -3.77 26.80
CA ASP A 55 -2.88 -2.74 25.79
C ASP A 55 -3.02 -1.33 26.40
N GLY A 56 -2.06 -0.46 26.13
CA GLY A 56 -1.91 0.84 26.79
C GLY A 56 -1.25 0.78 28.19
N GLY A 57 -0.88 -0.41 28.67
CA GLY A 57 -0.25 -0.61 29.98
C GLY A 57 1.23 -0.23 30.03
N VAL A 58 1.82 -0.33 31.22
CA VAL A 58 3.25 -0.09 31.45
C VAL A 58 3.91 -1.33 32.05
N LEU A 59 4.84 -1.92 31.29
CA LEU A 59 5.70 -3.00 31.74
C LEU A 59 6.98 -2.42 32.36
N VAL A 60 7.30 -2.84 33.58
CA VAL A 60 8.56 -2.50 34.25
C VAL A 60 9.50 -3.71 34.20
N SER A 61 10.68 -3.55 33.60
CA SER A 61 11.67 -4.62 33.53
C SER A 61 12.40 -4.82 34.87
N PRO A 62 13.09 -5.96 35.08
CA PRO A 62 13.89 -6.20 36.28
C PRO A 62 14.94 -5.11 36.55
N GLN A 63 15.45 -4.47 35.48
CA GLN A 63 16.38 -3.35 35.54
C GLN A 63 15.68 -1.99 35.76
N ARG A 64 14.41 -2.00 36.15
CA ARG A 64 13.54 -0.82 36.40
C ARG A 64 13.34 0.09 35.19
N LYS A 65 13.46 -0.44 33.97
CA LYS A 65 13.10 0.30 32.75
C LYS A 65 11.60 0.18 32.49
N ARG A 66 10.98 1.26 32.02
CA ARG A 66 9.55 1.30 31.68
C ARG A 66 9.35 1.14 30.18
N TYR A 67 8.37 0.34 29.82
CA TYR A 67 7.92 0.11 28.46
C TYR A 67 6.42 0.34 28.37
N LEU A 68 5.98 1.20 27.47
CA LEU A 68 4.59 1.28 27.06
C LEU A 68 4.26 0.04 26.23
N VAL A 69 3.19 -0.67 26.61
CA VAL A 69 2.73 -1.87 25.93
C VAL A 69 1.59 -1.50 24.98
N LEU A 70 1.73 -1.84 23.70
CA LEU A 70 0.73 -1.50 22.68
C LEU A 70 0.47 -2.69 21.75
N ARG A 71 -0.76 -2.79 21.25
CA ARG A 71 -1.00 -3.49 19.98
C ARG A 71 -0.36 -2.68 18.85
N PRO A 72 0.53 -3.28 18.04
CA PRO A 72 1.20 -2.55 16.98
C PRO A 72 0.25 -2.21 15.84
N THR A 73 0.38 -1.00 15.30
CA THR A 73 -0.17 -0.69 13.98
C THR A 73 0.53 -1.51 12.89
N LEU A 74 -0.11 -1.71 11.73
CA LEU A 74 0.56 -2.40 10.62
C LEU A 74 1.86 -1.70 10.21
N GLY A 75 1.90 -0.36 10.24
CA GLY A 75 3.12 0.39 9.97
C GLY A 75 4.26 0.04 10.95
N GLN A 76 3.95 -0.14 12.24
CA GLN A 76 4.93 -0.57 13.23
C GLN A 76 5.35 -2.03 13.02
N ILE A 77 4.44 -2.93 12.65
CA ILE A 77 4.78 -4.32 12.31
C ILE A 77 5.77 -4.34 11.13
N VAL A 78 5.43 -3.66 10.04
CA VAL A 78 6.26 -3.54 8.83
C VAL A 78 7.65 -2.99 9.15
N MET A 79 7.75 -2.03 10.07
CA MET A 79 9.03 -1.42 10.42
C MET A 79 9.87 -2.28 11.37
N ASN A 80 9.27 -3.09 12.24
CA ASN A 80 9.96 -3.82 13.31
C ASN A 80 10.14 -5.32 13.06
N MET A 81 9.42 -5.91 12.10
CA MET A 81 9.61 -7.32 11.75
C MET A 81 11.03 -7.60 11.23
N PRO A 82 11.61 -8.80 11.49
CA PRO A 82 12.94 -9.15 11.00
C PRO A 82 13.06 -9.02 9.47
N ARG A 83 14.02 -8.22 9.00
CA ARG A 83 14.22 -7.94 7.56
C ARG A 83 15.26 -8.89 6.96
N GLN A 84 14.96 -9.37 5.75
CA GLN A 84 15.85 -10.19 4.90
C GLN A 84 15.92 -9.67 3.45
N ALA A 85 15.06 -8.72 3.10
CA ALA A 85 15.01 -8.00 1.84
C ALA A 85 14.40 -6.62 2.13
N GLN A 86 14.41 -5.77 1.11
CA GLN A 86 13.90 -4.42 1.21
C GLN A 86 12.38 -4.44 1.40
N VAL A 87 11.88 -3.58 2.27
CA VAL A 87 10.46 -3.46 2.59
C VAL A 87 9.94 -2.15 2.02
N ILE A 88 8.74 -2.16 1.44
CA ILE A 88 8.01 -0.94 1.08
C ILE A 88 7.61 -0.22 2.37
N TYR A 89 8.02 1.04 2.49
CA TYR A 89 7.80 1.81 3.72
C TYR A 89 6.31 2.12 3.92
N PRO A 90 5.83 2.28 5.17
CA PRO A 90 4.42 2.57 5.43
C PRO A 90 3.85 3.78 4.66
N LYS A 91 4.66 4.82 4.41
CA LYS A 91 4.26 5.97 3.59
C LYS A 91 3.91 5.57 2.16
N ASP A 92 4.68 4.65 1.58
CA ASP A 92 4.52 4.22 0.20
C ASP A 92 3.41 3.17 0.10
N LEU A 93 3.27 2.29 1.11
CA LEU A 93 2.12 1.40 1.22
C LEU A 93 0.80 2.17 1.26
N ALA A 94 0.72 3.24 2.06
CA ALA A 94 -0.47 4.09 2.12
C ALA A 94 -0.79 4.72 0.75
N LEU A 95 0.23 5.19 0.03
CA LEU A 95 0.06 5.78 -1.30
C LEU A 95 -0.29 4.73 -2.36
N LEU A 96 0.30 3.53 -2.31
CA LEU A 96 -0.06 2.41 -3.19
C LEU A 96 -1.52 2.03 -3.01
N LEU A 97 -2.01 1.90 -1.77
CA LEU A 97 -3.41 1.58 -1.51
C LEU A 97 -4.36 2.69 -1.98
N MET A 98 -4.00 3.95 -1.76
CA MET A 98 -4.83 5.10 -2.14
C MET A 98 -4.86 5.30 -3.66
N TRP A 99 -3.70 5.38 -4.31
CA TRP A 99 -3.61 5.63 -5.76
C TRP A 99 -3.92 4.38 -6.59
N GLY A 100 -3.69 3.20 -6.02
CA GLY A 100 -4.20 1.94 -6.53
C GLY A 100 -5.69 1.72 -6.25
N ASP A 101 -6.39 2.65 -5.61
CA ASP A 101 -7.84 2.62 -5.34
C ASP A 101 -8.34 1.25 -4.85
N VAL A 102 -7.74 0.79 -3.75
CA VAL A 102 -8.07 -0.50 -3.13
C VAL A 102 -9.31 -0.36 -2.28
N ALA A 103 -10.31 -1.19 -2.57
CA ALA A 103 -11.61 -1.19 -1.89
C ALA A 103 -12.03 -2.60 -1.45
N PRO A 104 -12.89 -2.71 -0.42
CA PRO A 104 -13.43 -3.99 0.00
C PRO A 104 -14.11 -4.76 -1.15
N GLY A 105 -13.95 -6.09 -1.16
CA GLY A 105 -14.57 -6.97 -2.15
C GLY A 105 -13.84 -7.11 -3.49
N GLN A 106 -12.81 -6.29 -3.75
CA GLN A 106 -12.03 -6.38 -4.99
C GLN A 106 -11.24 -7.68 -5.12
N ARG A 107 -10.99 -8.08 -6.37
CA ARG A 107 -10.05 -9.13 -6.77
C ARG A 107 -8.75 -8.48 -7.20
N VAL A 108 -7.67 -8.77 -6.48
CA VAL A 108 -6.36 -8.15 -6.68
C VAL A 108 -5.32 -9.20 -6.98
N VAL A 109 -4.42 -8.86 -7.91
CA VAL A 109 -3.18 -9.60 -8.15
C VAL A 109 -2.01 -8.79 -7.61
N GLU A 110 -1.11 -9.44 -6.88
CA GLU A 110 0.18 -8.92 -6.45
C GLU A 110 1.30 -9.73 -7.12
N ILE A 111 2.31 -9.08 -7.66
CA ILE A 111 3.48 -9.70 -8.26
C ILE A 111 4.72 -9.24 -7.47
N GLY A 112 5.40 -10.20 -6.85
CA GLY A 112 6.47 -9.96 -5.88
C GLY A 112 5.90 -9.77 -4.47
N CYS A 113 5.92 -10.81 -3.65
CA CYS A 113 5.42 -10.72 -2.27
C CYS A 113 6.49 -10.18 -1.31
N GLY A 114 7.77 -10.40 -1.63
CA GLY A 114 8.92 -9.93 -0.87
C GLY A 114 8.83 -10.29 0.63
N HIS A 115 8.64 -9.28 1.46
CA HIS A 115 8.50 -9.42 2.93
C HIS A 115 7.06 -9.62 3.41
N GLY A 116 6.09 -9.49 2.51
CA GLY A 116 4.66 -9.58 2.81
C GLY A 116 4.05 -8.28 3.31
N ALA A 117 4.78 -7.16 3.29
CA ALA A 117 4.28 -5.87 3.78
C ALA A 117 3.13 -5.35 2.91
N LEU A 118 3.29 -5.38 1.58
CA LEU A 118 2.22 -5.03 0.64
C LEU A 118 1.09 -6.04 0.69
N THR A 119 1.39 -7.34 0.68
CA THR A 119 0.41 -8.43 0.86
C THR A 119 -0.49 -8.20 2.08
N MET A 120 0.09 -7.91 3.25
CA MET A 120 -0.67 -7.67 4.47
C MET A 120 -1.51 -6.38 4.41
N ALA A 121 -0.98 -5.33 3.78
CA ALA A 121 -1.69 -4.07 3.60
C ALA A 121 -2.92 -4.25 2.68
N LEU A 122 -2.75 -4.95 1.57
CA LEU A 122 -3.82 -5.30 0.63
C LEU A 122 -4.89 -6.16 1.32
N LEU A 123 -4.50 -7.24 2.00
CA LEU A 123 -5.44 -8.13 2.67
C LEU A 123 -6.28 -7.44 3.76
N ARG A 124 -5.72 -6.42 4.45
CA ARG A 124 -6.49 -5.57 5.37
C ARG A 124 -7.49 -4.67 4.65
N ALA A 125 -7.08 -4.03 3.56
CA ALA A 125 -7.92 -3.08 2.81
C ALA A 125 -9.07 -3.77 2.04
N LEU A 126 -8.84 -5.00 1.56
CA LEU A 126 -9.79 -5.78 0.77
C LEU A 126 -10.98 -6.33 1.55
N GLY A 127 -10.90 -6.30 2.89
CA GLY A 127 -11.97 -6.81 3.75
C GLY A 127 -12.25 -8.32 3.56
N PRO A 128 -13.36 -8.82 4.13
CA PRO A 128 -13.68 -10.25 4.15
C PRO A 128 -14.09 -10.83 2.78
N GLU A 129 -14.65 -10.00 1.90
CA GLU A 129 -15.14 -10.44 0.59
C GLU A 129 -14.05 -10.37 -0.50
N GLY A 130 -13.02 -9.56 -0.30
CA GLY A 130 -11.96 -9.42 -1.29
C GLY A 130 -11.05 -10.65 -1.38
N ARG A 131 -10.30 -10.72 -2.48
CA ARG A 131 -9.38 -11.84 -2.78
C ARG A 131 -8.06 -11.30 -3.29
N LEU A 132 -6.97 -11.87 -2.81
CA LEU A 132 -5.62 -11.54 -3.25
C LEU A 132 -4.92 -12.79 -3.78
N THR A 133 -4.57 -12.81 -5.06
CA THR A 133 -3.58 -13.76 -5.60
C THR A 133 -2.22 -13.09 -5.60
N THR A 134 -1.22 -13.74 -5.03
CA THR A 134 0.16 -13.24 -5.03
C THR A 134 1.09 -14.19 -5.76
N TYR A 135 1.76 -13.69 -6.78
CA TYR A 135 2.81 -14.38 -7.54
C TYR A 135 4.19 -14.03 -7.00
N ASP A 136 5.05 -15.03 -6.80
CA ASP A 136 6.47 -14.80 -6.49
C ASP A 136 7.30 -15.96 -7.07
N LEU A 137 8.48 -15.65 -7.63
CA LEU A 137 9.41 -16.66 -8.17
C LEU A 137 9.87 -17.64 -7.07
N ARG A 138 9.85 -17.20 -5.82
CA ARG A 138 10.50 -17.87 -4.70
C ARG A 138 9.47 -18.42 -3.72
N ARG A 139 9.40 -19.76 -3.64
CA ARG A 139 8.54 -20.46 -2.68
C ARG A 139 8.82 -20.07 -1.22
N ASP A 140 10.08 -19.82 -0.87
CA ASP A 140 10.46 -19.42 0.48
C ASP A 140 9.91 -18.03 0.86
N HIS A 141 9.78 -17.12 -0.11
CA HIS A 141 9.12 -15.83 0.11
C HIS A 141 7.64 -16.02 0.46
N LEU A 142 6.91 -16.81 -0.33
CA LEU A 142 5.49 -17.11 -0.07
C LEU A 142 5.31 -17.81 1.28
N ASN A 143 6.16 -18.80 1.61
CA ASN A 143 6.08 -19.49 2.90
C ASN A 143 6.29 -18.53 4.08
N ARG A 144 7.20 -17.56 3.94
CA ARG A 144 7.43 -16.53 4.96
C ARG A 144 6.25 -15.56 5.04
N THR A 145 5.75 -15.08 3.91
CA THR A 145 4.56 -14.22 3.85
C THR A 145 3.35 -14.90 4.49
N ARG A 146 3.15 -16.20 4.26
CA ARG A 146 2.12 -17.02 4.93
C ARG A 146 2.24 -16.96 6.46
N LYS A 147 3.46 -17.15 6.99
CA LYS A 147 3.73 -17.09 8.44
C LYS A 147 3.48 -15.69 8.99
N ASN A 148 3.90 -14.65 8.25
CA ASN A 148 3.69 -13.25 8.65
C ASN A 148 2.20 -12.88 8.67
N ILE A 149 1.43 -13.29 7.67
CA ILE A 149 -0.03 -13.07 7.65
C ILE A 149 -0.67 -13.72 8.88
N ALA A 150 -0.39 -15.01 9.12
CA ALA A 150 -0.96 -15.72 10.27
C ALA A 150 -0.57 -15.08 11.61
N ALA A 151 0.69 -14.65 11.76
CA ALA A 151 1.19 -14.08 13.00
C ALA A 151 0.74 -12.64 13.26
N TYR A 152 0.57 -11.82 12.22
CA TYR A 152 0.39 -10.37 12.37
C TYR A 152 -0.99 -9.85 11.97
N LEU A 153 -1.72 -10.62 11.15
CA LEU A 153 -3.10 -10.30 10.78
C LEU A 153 -4.09 -11.27 11.41
N GLY A 154 -3.70 -12.54 11.53
CA GLY A 154 -4.55 -13.63 11.98
C GLY A 154 -4.66 -14.73 10.92
N PRO A 155 -4.83 -16.00 11.32
CA PRO A 155 -4.92 -17.13 10.39
C PRO A 155 -6.10 -17.02 9.40
N GLU A 156 -7.18 -16.36 9.77
CA GLU A 156 -8.37 -16.14 8.94
C GLU A 156 -8.09 -15.31 7.69
N PHE A 157 -7.04 -14.49 7.69
CA PHE A 157 -6.61 -13.74 6.50
C PHE A 157 -6.05 -14.67 5.41
N LEU A 158 -5.58 -15.87 5.76
CA LEU A 158 -5.06 -16.85 4.80
C LEU A 158 -6.14 -17.42 3.89
N GLU A 159 -7.41 -17.41 4.30
CA GLU A 159 -8.53 -17.91 3.49
C GLU A 159 -8.77 -17.04 2.24
N ARG A 160 -8.30 -15.80 2.26
CA ARG A 160 -8.48 -14.82 1.18
C ARG A 160 -7.21 -14.60 0.35
N TRP A 161 -6.15 -15.35 0.66
CA TRP A 161 -4.85 -15.21 0.05
C TRP A 161 -4.43 -16.47 -0.71
N THR A 162 -4.16 -16.32 -2.01
CA THR A 162 -3.75 -17.41 -2.89
C THR A 162 -2.29 -17.21 -3.32
N PRO A 163 -1.32 -17.96 -2.75
CA PRO A 163 0.08 -17.88 -3.17
C PRO A 163 0.34 -18.74 -4.41
N VAL A 164 1.00 -18.16 -5.41
CA VAL A 164 1.41 -18.84 -6.65
C VAL A 164 2.93 -18.70 -6.83
N VAL A 165 3.61 -19.82 -7.05
CA VAL A 165 5.01 -19.79 -7.49
C VAL A 165 5.05 -19.85 -9.00
N GLY A 166 5.61 -18.83 -9.62
CA GLY A 166 5.74 -18.72 -11.07
C GLY A 166 6.25 -17.36 -11.49
N ASP A 167 6.61 -17.24 -12.77
CA ASP A 167 7.05 -15.99 -13.38
C ASP A 167 5.97 -15.42 -14.30
N PRO A 168 5.21 -14.39 -13.88
CA PRO A 168 4.21 -13.76 -14.74
C PRO A 168 4.75 -13.19 -16.06
N SER A 169 6.05 -12.90 -16.18
CA SER A 169 6.64 -12.43 -17.44
C SER A 169 6.78 -13.55 -18.48
N GLN A 170 6.83 -14.81 -18.05
CA GLN A 170 6.99 -15.98 -18.92
C GLN A 170 5.70 -16.79 -19.04
N GLU A 171 5.01 -17.00 -17.92
CA GLU A 171 3.85 -17.89 -17.78
C GLU A 171 2.52 -17.13 -17.86
N GLY A 172 2.55 -15.81 -17.74
CA GLY A 172 1.37 -14.96 -17.63
C GLY A 172 0.71 -15.02 -16.25
N VAL A 173 -0.50 -14.46 -16.17
CA VAL A 173 -1.32 -14.43 -14.96
C VAL A 173 -2.61 -15.21 -15.25
N ALA A 174 -2.95 -16.15 -14.38
CA ALA A 174 -4.09 -17.05 -14.59
C ALA A 174 -5.42 -16.33 -14.37
N GLU A 175 -5.45 -15.36 -13.45
CA GLU A 175 -6.62 -14.56 -13.17
C GLU A 175 -7.02 -13.68 -14.36
N GLN A 176 -8.33 -13.52 -14.52
CA GLN A 176 -8.94 -12.69 -15.55
C GLN A 176 -9.97 -11.76 -14.91
N GLY A 177 -10.09 -10.56 -15.47
CA GLY A 177 -11.01 -9.53 -15.00
C GLY A 177 -10.74 -9.08 -13.56
N VAL A 178 -9.48 -8.96 -13.17
CA VAL A 178 -9.11 -8.47 -11.82
C VAL A 178 -9.21 -6.95 -11.76
N ASP A 179 -9.55 -6.44 -10.58
CA ASP A 179 -9.76 -5.01 -10.32
C ASP A 179 -8.44 -4.25 -10.34
N ARG A 180 -7.44 -4.80 -9.64
CA ARG A 180 -6.15 -4.15 -9.42
C ARG A 180 -5.00 -5.13 -9.61
N LEU A 181 -3.90 -4.62 -10.13
CA LEU A 181 -2.62 -5.29 -10.23
C LEU A 181 -1.59 -4.46 -9.47
N PHE A 182 -0.87 -5.09 -8.56
CA PHE A 182 0.26 -4.51 -7.85
C PHE A 182 1.54 -5.24 -8.21
N SER A 183 2.65 -4.52 -8.38
CA SER A 183 3.94 -5.14 -8.68
C SER A 183 5.09 -4.47 -7.94
N ASP A 184 5.86 -5.28 -7.21
CA ASP A 184 7.15 -4.91 -6.60
C ASP A 184 8.22 -5.90 -7.07
N VAL A 185 8.61 -5.74 -8.33
CA VAL A 185 9.60 -6.57 -9.01
C VAL A 185 10.57 -5.71 -9.81
N PRO A 186 11.76 -6.23 -10.17
CA PRO A 186 12.78 -5.43 -10.85
C PRO A 186 12.37 -4.91 -12.23
N GLU A 187 11.57 -5.69 -12.98
CA GLU A 187 11.28 -5.43 -14.40
C GLU A 187 9.77 -5.60 -14.73
N PRO A 188 8.88 -4.80 -14.12
CA PRO A 188 7.44 -4.92 -14.37
C PRO A 188 7.02 -4.63 -15.82
N TRP A 189 7.85 -3.96 -16.64
CA TRP A 189 7.50 -3.68 -18.03
C TRP A 189 7.51 -4.93 -18.92
N THR A 190 8.13 -6.03 -18.47
CA THR A 190 8.15 -7.29 -19.23
C THR A 190 6.81 -8.04 -19.22
N MET A 191 5.90 -7.67 -18.32
CA MET A 191 4.60 -8.30 -18.13
C MET A 191 3.42 -7.44 -18.62
N LEU A 192 3.65 -6.48 -19.52
CA LEU A 192 2.59 -5.63 -20.09
C LEU A 192 1.44 -6.45 -20.68
N GLU A 193 1.74 -7.49 -21.46
CA GLU A 193 0.71 -8.35 -22.07
C GLU A 193 -0.05 -9.17 -21.03
N ALA A 194 0.67 -9.76 -20.06
CA ALA A 194 0.06 -10.51 -18.97
C ALA A 194 -0.86 -9.62 -18.10
N ALA A 195 -0.39 -8.40 -17.77
CA ALA A 195 -1.17 -7.39 -17.06
C ALA A 195 -2.40 -6.95 -17.87
N ALA A 196 -2.26 -6.79 -19.18
CA ALA A 196 -3.36 -6.41 -20.07
C ALA A 196 -4.42 -7.51 -20.21
N ALA A 197 -4.01 -8.78 -20.15
CA ALA A 197 -4.91 -9.92 -20.16
C ALA A 197 -5.66 -10.04 -18.83
N CYS A 198 -4.97 -9.91 -17.68
CA CYS A 198 -5.59 -10.16 -16.39
C CYS A 198 -6.52 -9.03 -15.91
N LEU A 199 -6.19 -7.76 -16.16
CA LEU A 199 -6.99 -6.62 -15.70
C LEU A 199 -8.28 -6.47 -16.48
N HIS A 200 -9.40 -6.20 -15.80
CA HIS A 200 -10.61 -5.76 -16.49
C HIS A 200 -10.38 -4.39 -17.18
N PRO A 201 -11.12 -4.05 -18.25
CA PRO A 201 -11.08 -2.69 -18.79
C PRO A 201 -11.42 -1.65 -17.74
N GLY A 202 -10.55 -0.67 -17.52
CA GLY A 202 -10.63 0.28 -16.42
C GLY A 202 -9.91 -0.16 -15.14
N GLY A 203 -9.33 -1.35 -15.08
CA GLY A 203 -8.50 -1.79 -13.96
C GLY A 203 -7.23 -0.94 -13.80
N ILE A 204 -6.64 -0.97 -12.61
CA ILE A 204 -5.44 -0.19 -12.27
C ILE A 204 -4.24 -1.12 -12.11
N TRP A 205 -3.11 -0.73 -12.68
CA TRP A 205 -1.81 -1.26 -12.32
C TRP A 205 -1.02 -0.24 -11.51
N ALA A 206 -0.63 -0.61 -10.29
CA ALA A 206 0.26 0.15 -9.42
C ALA A 206 1.61 -0.59 -9.24
N ALA A 207 2.70 0.02 -9.71
CA ALA A 207 4.05 -0.52 -9.59
C ALA A 207 4.88 0.30 -8.61
N TYR A 208 5.70 -0.38 -7.80
CA TYR A 208 6.72 0.23 -6.94
C TYR A 208 8.12 -0.05 -7.51
N LEU A 209 8.92 0.99 -7.73
CA LEU A 209 10.20 0.88 -8.45
C LEU A 209 11.31 1.69 -7.75
N PRO A 210 12.41 1.07 -7.29
CA PRO A 210 13.41 1.79 -6.50
C PRO A 210 14.30 2.74 -7.30
N THR A 211 14.47 2.51 -8.62
CA THR A 211 15.40 3.33 -9.43
C THR A 211 14.68 4.12 -10.52
N VAL A 212 15.27 5.27 -10.88
CA VAL A 212 14.75 6.16 -11.94
C VAL A 212 14.69 5.45 -13.29
N LEU A 213 15.67 4.58 -13.61
CA LEU A 213 15.69 3.84 -14.88
C LEU A 213 14.57 2.80 -14.95
N GLN A 214 14.31 2.07 -13.87
CA GLN A 214 13.18 1.16 -13.79
C GLN A 214 11.85 1.91 -13.97
N MET A 215 11.70 3.02 -13.27
CA MET A 215 10.53 3.89 -13.39
C MET A 215 10.34 4.37 -14.84
N ALA A 216 11.40 4.88 -15.47
CA ALA A 216 11.35 5.37 -16.83
C ALA A 216 10.93 4.28 -17.82
N GLU A 217 11.47 3.07 -17.68
CA GLU A 217 11.12 1.94 -18.56
C GLU A 217 9.67 1.49 -18.35
N GLN A 218 9.18 1.48 -17.10
CA GLN A 218 7.77 1.19 -16.83
C GLN A 218 6.83 2.23 -17.46
N VAL A 219 7.11 3.52 -17.29
CA VAL A 219 6.30 4.60 -17.88
C VAL A 219 6.32 4.52 -19.40
N LYS A 220 7.48 4.28 -20.00
CA LYS A 220 7.64 4.06 -21.44
C LYS A 220 6.83 2.84 -21.91
N GLY A 221 6.89 1.72 -21.19
CA GLY A 221 6.12 0.53 -21.46
C GLY A 221 4.61 0.78 -21.45
N LEU A 222 4.11 1.42 -20.38
CA LEU A 222 2.70 1.78 -20.25
C LEU A 222 2.22 2.73 -21.36
N ASN A 223 3.02 3.74 -21.73
CA ASN A 223 2.67 4.69 -22.80
C ASN A 223 2.78 4.09 -24.20
N GLY A 224 3.71 3.15 -24.40
CA GLY A 224 3.93 2.48 -25.69
C GLY A 224 2.94 1.35 -25.97
N HIS A 225 2.26 0.83 -24.95
CA HIS A 225 1.39 -0.33 -25.07
C HIS A 225 -0.08 0.08 -25.27
N PRO A 226 -0.77 -0.36 -26.34
CA PRO A 226 -2.11 0.13 -26.69
C PRO A 226 -3.20 -0.24 -25.67
N ALA A 227 -2.93 -1.23 -24.82
CA ALA A 227 -3.83 -1.67 -23.76
C ALA A 227 -3.85 -0.76 -22.52
N PHE A 228 -2.91 0.19 -22.40
CA PHE A 228 -2.76 1.05 -21.23
C PHE A 228 -2.83 2.54 -21.57
N GLY A 229 -3.16 3.34 -20.57
CA GLY A 229 -3.15 4.80 -20.65
C GLY A 229 -3.12 5.41 -19.25
N LEU A 230 -3.08 6.74 -19.18
CA LEU A 230 -2.99 7.49 -17.93
C LEU A 230 -1.79 7.05 -17.07
N ALA A 231 -0.63 6.85 -17.70
CA ALA A 231 0.61 6.60 -16.97
C ALA A 231 0.92 7.81 -16.08
N GLN A 232 1.04 7.58 -14.78
CA GLN A 232 1.40 8.60 -13.80
C GLN A 232 2.54 8.07 -12.94
N CYS A 233 3.47 8.95 -12.59
CA CYS A 233 4.59 8.60 -11.72
C CYS A 233 4.81 9.71 -10.70
N PHE A 234 5.06 9.32 -9.45
CA PHE A 234 5.44 10.23 -8.37
C PHE A 234 6.24 9.50 -7.30
N GLU A 235 6.84 10.28 -6.41
CA GLU A 235 7.46 9.80 -5.17
C GLU A 235 7.01 10.69 -4.01
N ALA A 236 7.22 10.21 -2.78
CA ALA A 236 6.84 10.95 -1.58
C ALA A 236 7.99 11.05 -0.58
N LEU A 237 8.23 12.26 -0.10
CA LEU A 237 9.18 12.55 0.98
C LEU A 237 8.43 12.64 2.31
N GLN A 238 8.91 11.90 3.31
CA GLN A 238 8.39 11.99 4.68
C GLN A 238 9.46 12.54 5.62
N ARG A 239 9.21 13.73 6.18
CA ARG A 239 10.13 14.39 7.11
C ARG A 239 9.58 14.42 8.52
N PHE A 240 10.18 13.63 9.40
CA PHE A 240 9.84 13.63 10.82
C PHE A 240 10.42 14.84 11.54
N TRP A 241 9.71 15.28 12.58
CA TRP A 241 10.13 16.35 13.48
C TRP A 241 10.43 15.81 14.86
N GLN A 242 11.43 16.38 15.51
CA GLN A 242 11.62 16.29 16.95
C GLN A 242 10.82 17.41 17.60
N VAL A 243 9.81 17.04 18.37
CA VAL A 243 8.92 17.97 19.06
C VAL A 243 9.03 17.72 20.57
N LYS A 244 10.11 18.24 21.19
CA LYS A 244 10.35 18.14 22.63
C LYS A 244 10.89 19.49 23.14
N PRO A 245 10.39 20.07 24.24
CA PRO A 245 10.98 21.27 24.81
C PRO A 245 12.48 21.09 25.14
N PRO A 246 13.33 22.12 24.99
CA PRO A 246 13.03 23.46 24.46
C PRO A 246 13.14 23.56 22.93
N SER A 247 13.36 22.47 22.20
CA SER A 247 13.73 22.50 20.78
C SER A 247 12.73 21.73 19.90
N VAL A 248 12.00 22.46 19.05
CA VAL A 248 11.17 21.91 17.98
C VAL A 248 11.87 22.08 16.65
N ARG A 249 12.18 20.99 15.95
CA ARG A 249 12.95 21.03 14.69
C ARG A 249 12.79 19.74 13.89
N PRO A 250 13.09 19.72 12.58
CA PRO A 250 13.17 18.47 11.83
C PRO A 250 14.22 17.52 12.43
N LYS A 251 13.99 16.21 12.34
CA LYS A 251 15.03 15.21 12.63
C LYS A 251 16.23 15.45 11.72
N HIS A 252 17.44 15.19 12.24
CA HIS A 252 18.68 15.42 11.49
C HIS A 252 18.84 14.54 10.26
N SER A 253 18.32 13.30 10.33
CA SER A 253 18.32 12.35 9.22
C SER A 253 16.89 12.05 8.79
N MET A 254 16.75 11.73 7.51
CA MET A 254 15.52 11.19 6.91
C MET A 254 15.89 10.19 5.82
N SER A 255 14.96 9.29 5.50
CA SER A 255 15.04 8.54 4.25
C SER A 255 14.68 9.50 3.12
N ALA A 256 15.68 9.82 2.29
CA ALA A 256 15.53 10.76 1.19
C ALA A 256 14.88 10.13 -0.05
N HIS A 257 14.98 8.81 -0.19
CA HIS A 257 14.37 8.05 -1.27
C HIS A 257 14.02 6.65 -0.80
N THR A 258 12.94 6.10 -1.34
CA THR A 258 12.54 4.71 -1.15
C THR A 258 12.24 4.07 -2.50
N GLY A 259 11.35 4.68 -3.28
CA GLY A 259 10.99 4.24 -4.61
C GLY A 259 9.94 5.17 -5.23
N PHE A 260 9.78 5.01 -6.54
CA PHE A 260 8.75 5.63 -7.35
C PHE A 260 7.49 4.76 -7.33
N LEU A 261 6.34 5.42 -7.35
CA LEU A 261 5.05 4.79 -7.56
C LEU A 261 4.61 5.13 -8.97
N VAL A 262 4.35 4.10 -9.78
CA VAL A 262 3.88 4.25 -11.16
C VAL A 262 2.49 3.63 -11.29
N MET A 263 1.54 4.42 -11.78
CA MET A 263 0.16 4.01 -12.01
C MET A 263 -0.11 3.91 -13.50
N GLY A 264 -0.96 2.97 -13.91
CA GLY A 264 -1.48 2.86 -15.26
C GLY A 264 -2.91 2.33 -15.27
N ARG A 265 -3.72 2.74 -16.24
CA ARG A 265 -5.11 2.30 -16.40
C ARG A 265 -5.27 1.40 -17.61
N ARG A 266 -5.94 0.26 -17.42
CA ARG A 266 -6.31 -0.64 -18.51
C ARG A 266 -7.37 0.00 -19.38
N ARG A 267 -7.13 0.07 -20.70
CA ARG A 267 -8.07 0.62 -21.70
C ARG A 267 -9.09 -0.41 -22.16
N TYR A 268 -10.24 0.03 -22.63
CA TYR A 268 -11.17 -0.86 -23.33
C TYR A 268 -10.77 -0.97 -24.80
N LYS A 269 -10.21 -2.11 -25.22
CA LYS A 269 -9.68 -2.39 -26.59
C LYS A 269 -8.63 -1.36 -27.10
N PRO A 270 -7.77 -1.71 -28.07
CA PRO A 270 -6.71 -0.79 -28.51
C PRO A 270 -7.34 0.44 -29.17
N ALA A 271 -6.80 1.63 -28.88
CA ALA A 271 -7.14 2.81 -29.68
C ALA A 271 -6.88 2.48 -31.16
N LEU A 272 -7.81 2.88 -32.03
CA LEU A 272 -7.49 3.05 -33.43
C LEU A 272 -6.21 3.92 -33.52
N PRO A 273 -5.23 3.57 -34.38
CA PRO A 273 -4.07 4.42 -34.61
C PRO A 273 -4.52 5.87 -34.87
N PRO A 274 -3.72 6.90 -34.52
CA PRO A 274 -4.10 8.31 -34.71
C PRO A 274 -4.60 8.63 -36.13
N ALA A 275 -4.13 7.89 -37.14
CA ALA A 275 -4.56 8.01 -38.53
C ALA A 275 -6.00 7.54 -38.82
N GLN A 276 -6.67 6.84 -37.89
CA GLN A 276 -8.02 6.28 -38.06
C GLN A 276 -9.03 6.83 -37.04
N ALA A 277 -8.61 7.73 -36.14
CA ALA A 277 -9.55 8.48 -35.32
C ALA A 277 -10.21 9.55 -36.20
N ALA A 278 -11.49 9.37 -36.54
CA ALA A 278 -12.26 10.40 -37.22
C ALA A 278 -12.18 11.71 -36.40
N PRO A 279 -11.95 12.87 -37.03
CA PRO A 279 -12.01 14.14 -36.31
C PRO A 279 -13.36 14.24 -35.59
N LEU A 280 -13.33 14.61 -34.31
CA LEU A 280 -14.56 14.99 -33.62
C LEU A 280 -15.23 16.09 -34.43
N PRO A 281 -16.56 16.02 -34.69
CA PRO A 281 -17.26 17.08 -35.39
C PRO A 281 -17.03 18.37 -34.61
N GLN A 282 -16.39 19.34 -35.25
CA GLN A 282 -16.29 20.68 -34.71
C GLN A 282 -17.73 21.18 -34.61
N THR A 283 -18.21 21.34 -33.38
CA THR A 283 -19.41 22.13 -33.15
C THR A 283 -19.06 23.54 -33.58
N GLU A 284 -19.73 24.02 -34.64
CA GLU A 284 -19.60 25.41 -35.07
C GLU A 284 -19.89 26.29 -33.85
N ALA A 285 -18.84 26.97 -33.37
CA ALA A 285 -18.98 27.99 -32.35
C ALA A 285 -19.97 29.02 -32.91
N GLY A 286 -21.09 29.16 -32.20
CA GLY A 286 -22.26 29.88 -32.64
C GLY A 286 -21.96 31.25 -33.23
N ALA A 287 -22.72 31.55 -34.28
CA ALA A 287 -22.90 32.89 -34.81
C ALA A 287 -22.99 33.92 -33.68
N SER A 288 -22.15 34.96 -33.76
CA SER A 288 -22.23 36.10 -32.86
C SER A 288 -23.63 36.70 -32.91
N ALA A 289 -24.30 36.81 -31.77
CA ALA A 289 -25.52 37.59 -31.66
C ALA A 289 -25.24 39.05 -32.09
N PRO A 290 -26.11 39.68 -32.91
CA PRO A 290 -25.93 41.07 -33.27
C PRO A 290 -26.07 41.96 -32.02
N PRO A 291 -25.38 43.11 -31.96
CA PRO A 291 -25.45 44.01 -30.82
C PRO A 291 -26.87 44.59 -30.69
N PRO A 292 -27.31 44.94 -29.46
CA PRO A 292 -28.64 45.49 -29.24
C PRO A 292 -28.75 46.86 -29.92
N GLU A 293 -29.86 47.06 -30.63
CA GLU A 293 -30.23 48.34 -31.21
C GLU A 293 -30.37 49.40 -30.10
N THR A 294 -29.62 50.48 -30.22
CA THR A 294 -29.81 51.68 -29.41
C THR A 294 -31.11 52.35 -29.84
N GLY A 295 -32.15 52.26 -28.99
CA GLY A 295 -33.38 53.04 -29.15
C GLY A 295 -33.11 54.55 -29.06
N PRO A 296 -33.94 55.39 -29.69
CA PRO A 296 -33.71 56.83 -29.76
C PRO A 296 -33.88 57.49 -28.39
N ALA A 297 -33.05 58.51 -28.14
CA ALA A 297 -33.09 59.33 -26.93
C ALA A 297 -34.44 60.07 -26.80
N PRO A 298 -34.99 60.19 -25.58
CA PRO A 298 -36.22 60.95 -25.36
C PRO A 298 -35.96 62.44 -25.55
N THR A 299 -36.65 63.05 -26.51
CA THR A 299 -36.85 64.50 -26.59
C THR A 299 -37.89 64.91 -25.55
N GLY A 300 -37.51 65.76 -24.61
CA GLY A 300 -38.38 66.26 -23.54
C GLY A 300 -37.98 67.65 -23.10
N GLU A 301 -38.40 68.65 -23.87
CA GLU A 301 -38.67 70.05 -23.46
C GLU A 301 -40.18 70.21 -23.78
N THR A 302 -41.11 70.59 -22.90
CA THR A 302 -41.16 71.70 -21.95
C THR A 302 -42.39 71.55 -21.04
N ALA A 303 -42.26 71.92 -19.77
CA ALA A 303 -43.12 72.85 -19.03
C ALA A 303 -42.38 73.28 -17.75
#